data_AF-A0A101K0M5-F1
#
_entry.id   AF-A0A101K0M5-F1
#
_cell.length_a   1.000
_cell.length_b   1.000
_cell.length_c   1.000
_cell.angle_alpha   90.00
_cell.angle_beta   90.00
_cell.angle_gamma   90.00
#
_symmetry.space_group_name_H-M   'P 1'
#
loop_
_entity.id
_entity.type
_entity.pdbx_description
1 polymer ?
#
loop_
_entity_poly.entity_id
_entity_poly.type
_entity_poly.pdbx_seq_one_letter_code
_entity_poly.pdbx_strand_id
1 'polypeptide(L)'
;MREEDCDCPEVEIPAGAVHGEFEIVNKKGLHARATAKFVQCASNFDADITVTRCGETVGATSIMGILTLGAGIGSTITVVARGSEAQQALKALETLVADKFGEGE
;
A
#
# COMPACT_ATOMS: atom_id res chain seq x y z
N MET A 1 -1.65 -26.72 4.48
CA MET A 1 -2.69 -25.67 4.65
C MET A 1 -2.44 -24.68 3.55
N ARG A 2 -3.49 -24.34 2.81
CA ARG A 2 -3.50 -24.09 1.37
C ARG A 2 -2.51 -23.00 0.94
N GLU A 3 -1.78 -23.31 -0.12
CA GLU A 3 -1.25 -22.32 -1.06
C GLU A 3 -2.45 -21.46 -1.51
N GLU A 4 -2.64 -20.31 -0.88
CA GLU A 4 -3.44 -19.24 -1.45
C GLU A 4 -2.54 -18.58 -2.50
N ASP A 5 -2.46 -19.24 -3.66
CA ASP A 5 -2.17 -18.59 -4.93
C ASP A 5 -3.17 -17.44 -5.06
N CYS A 6 -2.82 -16.27 -4.53
CA CYS A 6 -3.55 -15.06 -4.83
C CYS A 6 -3.23 -14.76 -6.30
N ASP A 7 -4.08 -15.28 -7.18
CA ASP A 7 -4.25 -14.85 -8.56
C ASP A 7 -4.71 -13.39 -8.49
N CYS A 8 -3.76 -12.50 -8.19
CA CYS A 8 -3.99 -11.07 -8.17
C CYS A 8 -4.26 -10.67 -9.62
N PRO A 9 -5.47 -10.19 -9.95
CA PRO A 9 -5.73 -9.68 -11.28
C PRO A 9 -4.76 -8.54 -11.59
N GLU A 10 -4.39 -8.41 -12.87
CA GLU A 10 -3.53 -7.34 -13.35
C GLU A 10 -4.15 -5.98 -12.96
N VAL A 11 -3.41 -5.18 -12.20
CA VAL A 11 -3.89 -3.87 -11.74
C VAL A 11 -3.84 -2.90 -12.91
N GLU A 12 -4.98 -2.32 -13.27
CA GLU A 12 -5.05 -1.33 -14.34
C GLU A 12 -4.35 -0.02 -13.91
N ILE A 13 -3.30 0.35 -14.64
CA ILE A 13 -2.48 1.52 -14.31
C ILE A 13 -2.79 2.65 -15.28
N PRO A 14 -3.43 3.74 -14.83
CA PRO A 14 -3.81 4.82 -15.72
C PRO A 14 -2.59 5.54 -16.30
N ALA A 15 -2.71 6.04 -17.53
CA ALA A 15 -1.63 6.75 -18.21
C ALA A 15 -1.17 7.98 -17.41
N GLY A 16 0.13 8.04 -17.11
CA GLY A 16 0.74 9.10 -16.30
C GLY A 16 0.68 8.86 -14.79
N ALA A 17 0.22 7.69 -14.34
CA ALA A 17 0.42 7.22 -12.98
C ALA A 17 1.73 6.43 -12.87
N VAL A 18 2.28 6.39 -11.66
CA VAL A 18 3.38 5.51 -11.28
C VAL A 18 2.86 4.46 -10.32
N HIS A 19 3.50 3.29 -10.30
CA HIS A 19 3.10 2.21 -9.43
C HIS A 19 4.30 1.49 -8.86
N GLY A 20 4.08 0.76 -7.77
CA GLY A 20 5.07 -0.06 -7.11
C GLY A 20 4.39 -1.18 -6.34
N GLU A 21 5.06 -2.32 -6.27
CA GLU A 21 4.62 -3.45 -5.46
C GLU A 21 5.44 -3.47 -4.16
N PHE A 22 4.76 -3.54 -3.04
CA PHE A 22 5.39 -3.53 -1.72
C PHE A 22 4.98 -4.76 -0.93
N GLU A 23 5.99 -5.51 -0.48
CA GLU A 23 5.79 -6.64 0.42
C GLU A 23 5.68 -6.14 1.86
N ILE A 24 4.60 -6.53 2.54
CA ILE A 24 4.36 -6.19 3.93
C ILE A 24 5.25 -7.08 4.82
N VAL A 25 6.34 -6.51 5.33
CA VAL A 25 7.37 -7.24 6.10
C VAL A 25 7.22 -7.09 7.63
N ASN A 26 6.27 -6.30 8.12
CA ASN A 26 6.05 -6.13 9.55
C ASN A 26 5.16 -7.25 10.12
N LYS A 27 5.40 -7.69 11.36
CA LYS A 27 4.73 -8.86 11.98
C LYS A 27 3.21 -8.77 12.02
N LYS A 28 2.65 -7.57 12.15
CA LYS A 28 1.21 -7.33 12.32
C LYS A 28 0.49 -6.92 11.03
N GLY A 29 1.23 -6.75 9.93
CA GLY A 29 0.68 -6.23 8.68
C GLY A 29 0.11 -4.81 8.77
N LEU A 30 -0.82 -4.46 7.89
CA LEU A 30 -1.57 -3.19 7.85
C LEU A 30 -2.66 -3.12 8.94
N HIS A 31 -2.24 -3.24 10.19
CA HIS A 31 -3.06 -2.99 11.36
C HIS A 31 -3.19 -1.48 11.64
N ALA A 32 -4.10 -1.09 12.55
CA ALA A 32 -4.48 0.31 12.80
C ALA A 32 -3.33 1.33 12.88
N ARG A 33 -2.21 1.00 13.54
CA ARG A 33 -1.07 1.92 13.67
C ARG A 33 -0.22 2.00 12.40
N ALA A 34 0.06 0.87 11.73
CA ALA A 34 0.70 0.86 10.41
C ALA A 34 -0.15 1.60 9.38
N THR A 35 -1.46 1.35 9.35
CA THR A 35 -2.42 2.03 8.49
C THR A 35 -2.45 3.53 8.72
N ALA A 36 -2.46 3.98 9.98
CA ALA A 36 -2.43 5.42 10.28
C ALA A 36 -1.15 6.09 9.74
N LYS A 37 0.01 5.43 9.88
CA LYS A 37 1.28 5.94 9.32
C LYS A 37 1.28 5.94 7.80
N PHE A 38 0.76 4.89 7.18
CA PHE A 38 0.64 4.79 5.72
C PHE A 38 -0.25 5.91 5.16
N VAL A 39 -1.45 6.08 5.74
CA VAL A 39 -2.41 7.13 5.38
C VAL A 39 -1.81 8.50 5.59
N GLN A 40 -1.14 8.74 6.72
CA GLN A 40 -0.49 10.02 7.00
C GLN A 40 0.62 10.32 5.98
N CYS A 41 1.42 9.32 5.62
CA CYS A 41 2.47 9.46 4.62
C CYS A 41 1.87 9.77 3.24
N ALA A 42 0.87 9.01 2.81
CA ALA A 42 0.16 9.24 1.55
C ALA A 42 -0.51 10.62 1.49
N SER A 43 -1.10 11.08 2.61
CA SER A 43 -1.78 12.38 2.70
C SER A 43 -0.83 13.58 2.73
N ASN A 44 0.48 13.36 2.89
CA ASN A 44 1.47 14.45 2.86
C ASN A 44 1.86 14.87 1.44
N PHE A 45 1.38 14.18 0.41
CA PHE A 45 1.70 14.45 -0.99
C PHE A 45 0.45 14.85 -1.77
N ASP A 46 0.58 15.79 -2.70
CA ASP A 46 -0.44 16.16 -3.67
C ASP A 46 -0.46 15.14 -4.82
N ALA A 47 -0.94 13.93 -4.49
CA ALA A 47 -1.10 12.82 -5.42
C ALA A 47 -2.32 11.98 -5.02
N ASP A 48 -3.06 11.51 -6.03
CA ASP A 48 -4.09 10.50 -5.86
C ASP A 48 -3.42 9.13 -5.75
N ILE A 49 -3.52 8.50 -4.58
CA ILE A 49 -2.82 7.25 -4.28
C ILE A 49 -3.86 6.18 -3.94
N THR A 50 -3.80 5.06 -4.64
CA THR A 50 -4.64 3.89 -4.43
C THR A 50 -3.80 2.67 -4.12
N VAL A 51 -4.36 1.75 -3.35
CA VAL A 51 -3.74 0.50 -2.94
C VAL A 51 -4.65 -0.64 -3.39
N THR A 52 -4.07 -1.59 -4.11
CA THR A 52 -4.76 -2.77 -4.63
C THR A 52 -4.15 -4.03 -4.04
N ARG A 53 -4.99 -4.97 -3.61
CA ARG A 53 -4.58 -6.31 -3.17
C ARG A 53 -5.68 -7.32 -3.50
N CYS A 54 -5.31 -8.45 -4.10
CA CYS A 54 -6.25 -9.54 -4.42
C CYS A 54 -7.55 -9.04 -5.11
N GLY A 55 -7.43 -8.08 -6.03
CA GLY A 55 -8.54 -7.48 -6.80
C GLY A 55 -9.36 -6.42 -6.07
N GLU A 56 -9.07 -6.13 -4.80
CA GLU A 56 -9.71 -5.04 -4.07
C GLU A 56 -8.82 -3.79 -4.11
N THR A 57 -9.38 -2.68 -4.59
CA THR A 57 -8.69 -1.37 -4.66
C THR A 57 -9.34 -0.38 -3.69
N VAL A 58 -8.52 0.25 -2.85
CA VAL A 58 -8.96 1.28 -1.90
C VAL A 58 -8.06 2.50 -1.98
N GLY A 59 -8.55 3.65 -1.53
CA GLY A 59 -7.73 4.87 -1.43
C GLY A 59 -6.70 4.76 -0.31
N ALA A 60 -5.45 5.16 -0.57
CA ALA A 60 -4.38 5.18 0.42
C ALA A 60 -4.63 6.15 1.58
N THR A 61 -5.54 7.12 1.39
CA THR A 61 -5.97 8.07 2.43
C THR A 61 -7.12 7.55 3.29
N SER A 62 -7.73 6.41 2.92
CA SER A 62 -8.86 5.82 3.63
C SER A 62 -8.40 4.78 4.64
N ILE A 63 -8.24 5.19 5.90
CA ILE A 63 -7.89 4.29 7.02
C ILE A 63 -8.78 3.04 7.05
N MET A 64 -10.09 3.22 6.92
CA MET A 64 -11.04 2.10 6.95
C MET A 64 -10.84 1.13 5.78
N GLY A 65 -10.62 1.64 4.56
CA GLY A 65 -10.38 0.79 3.38
C GLY A 65 -9.10 -0.03 3.51
N ILE A 66 -8.01 0.59 3.98
CA ILE A 66 -6.74 -0.11 4.20
C ILE A 66 -6.86 -1.17 5.31
N LEU A 67 -7.62 -0.89 6.37
CA LEU A 67 -7.92 -1.88 7.42
C LEU A 67 -8.72 -3.07 6.86
N THR A 68 -9.67 -2.81 5.95
CA THR A 68 -10.47 -3.85 5.30
C THR A 68 -9.66 -4.71 4.35
N LEU A 69 -8.71 -4.13 3.61
CA LEU A 69 -7.81 -4.89 2.72
C LEU A 69 -7.05 -6.02 3.44
N GLY A 70 -6.81 -5.88 4.75
CA GLY A 70 -6.27 -6.96 5.58
C GLY A 70 -4.92 -7.50 5.10
N ALA A 71 -4.01 -6.63 4.65
CA ALA A 71 -2.69 -7.06 4.20
C ALA A 71 -1.81 -7.50 5.39
N GLY A 72 -1.67 -8.81 5.57
CA GLY A 72 -0.83 -9.42 6.60
C GLY A 72 0.65 -9.47 6.21
N ILE A 73 1.49 -9.95 7.13
CA ILE A 73 2.90 -10.22 6.84
C ILE A 73 3.05 -11.18 5.64
N GLY A 74 3.97 -10.86 4.73
CA GLY A 74 4.20 -11.61 3.49
C GLY A 74 3.15 -11.37 2.41
N SER A 75 2.18 -10.48 2.63
CA SER A 75 1.29 -10.03 1.56
C SER A 75 1.96 -8.95 0.72
N THR A 76 1.79 -9.03 -0.59
CA THR A 76 2.17 -7.96 -1.51
C THR A 76 0.96 -7.06 -1.79
N ILE A 77 1.18 -5.75 -1.71
CA ILE A 77 0.20 -4.74 -2.14
C ILE A 77 0.74 -3.99 -3.34
N THR A 78 -0.13 -3.64 -4.27
CA THR A 78 0.20 -2.78 -5.40
C THR A 78 -0.28 -1.37 -5.09
N VAL A 79 0.63 -0.41 -5.06
CA VAL A 79 0.30 0.99 -4.85
C VAL A 79 0.42 1.71 -6.18
N VAL A 80 -0.61 2.45 -6.53
CA VAL A 80 -0.63 3.30 -7.73
C VAL A 80 -0.80 4.74 -7.26
N ALA A 81 0.05 5.63 -7.76
CA ALA A 81 0.03 7.04 -7.44
C ALA A 81 -0.06 7.86 -8.73
N ARG A 82 -0.88 8.91 -8.73
CA ARG A 82 -1.07 9.81 -9.86
C ARG A 82 -1.07 11.26 -9.41
N GLY A 83 -0.31 12.10 -10.10
CA GLY A 83 -0.18 13.52 -9.76
C GLY A 83 1.26 13.99 -9.86
N SER A 84 1.47 15.25 -9.50
CA SER A 84 2.79 15.89 -9.57
C SER A 84 3.80 15.25 -8.62
N GLU A 85 3.34 14.84 -7.43
CA GLU A 85 4.19 14.24 -6.39
C GLU A 85 4.11 12.70 -6.35
N ALA A 86 3.52 12.08 -7.37
CA ALA A 86 3.26 10.64 -7.37
C ALA A 86 4.52 9.78 -7.18
N GLN A 87 5.64 10.14 -7.83
CA GLN A 87 6.92 9.45 -7.65
C GLN A 87 7.49 9.61 -6.23
N GLN A 88 7.34 10.79 -5.64
CA GLN A 88 7.83 11.08 -4.29
C GLN A 88 6.99 10.31 -3.26
N ALA A 89 5.67 10.30 -3.44
CA ALA A 89 4.74 9.54 -2.62
C ALA A 89 5.05 8.04 -2.67
N LEU A 90 5.22 7.49 -3.87
CA LEU A 90 5.54 6.08 -4.06
C LEU A 90 6.83 5.69 -3.32
N LYS A 91 7.90 6.48 -3.49
CA LYS A 91 9.20 6.24 -2.84
C LYS A 91 9.14 6.38 -1.31
N ALA A 92 8.35 7.32 -0.81
CA ALA A 92 8.14 7.50 0.61
C ALA A 92 7.38 6.31 1.22
N LEU A 93 6.35 5.81 0.54
CA LEU A 93 5.61 4.62 0.95
C LEU A 93 6.48 3.36 0.89
N GLU A 94 7.29 3.20 -0.16
CA GLU A 94 8.28 2.13 -0.27
C GLU A 94 9.22 2.11 0.94
N THR A 95 9.79 3.27 1.27
CA THR A 95 10.69 3.42 2.42
C THR A 95 9.98 3.11 3.72
N LEU A 96 8.73 3.57 3.88
CA LEU A 96 7.93 3.30 5.07
C LEU A 96 7.64 1.81 5.26
N VAL A 97 7.31 1.10 4.18
CA VAL A 97 7.08 -0.35 4.22
C VAL A 97 8.38 -1.10 4.50
N ALA A 98 9.48 -0.72 3.85
CA ALA A 98 10.81 -1.29 4.08
C ALA A 98 11.30 -1.09 5.53
N ASP A 99 10.97 0.05 6.15
CA ASP A 99 11.21 0.36 7.56
C ASP A 99 10.21 -0.33 8.50
N LYS A 100 9.37 -1.25 8.01
CA LYS A 100 8.34 -1.95 8.78
C LYS A 100 7.40 -0.98 9.49
N PHE A 101 7.05 0.13 8.84
CA PHE A 101 6.24 1.21 9.41
C PHE A 101 6.87 1.82 10.67
N GLY A 102 8.19 1.79 10.84
CA GLY A 102 8.88 2.20 12.07
C GLY A 102 8.48 1.36 13.29
N GLU A 103 8.07 0.11 13.03
CA GLU A 103 7.91 -0.92 14.04
C GLU A 103 9.15 -1.80 13.98
N GLY A 104 10.19 -1.37 14.69
CA GLY A 104 11.34 -2.23 14.95
C GLY A 104 10.90 -3.37 15.85
N GLU A 105 10.37 -4.46 15.29
CA GLU A 105 10.35 -5.86 15.76
C GLU A 105 9.34 -6.74 15.00
#